data_AF-A0A087SBG1-F1
#
_entry.id   AF-A0A087SBG1-F1
#
_cell.length_a   1.000
_cell.length_b   1.000
_cell.length_c   1.000
_cell.angle_alpha   90.00
_cell.angle_beta   90.00
_cell.angle_gamma   90.00
#
_symmetry.space_group_name_H-M   'P 1'
#
loop_
_entity.id
_entity.type
_entity.pdbx_description
1 polymer ?
#
loop_
_entity_poly.entity_id
_entity_poly.type
_entity_poly.pdbx_seq_one_letter_code
_entity_poly.pdbx_strand_id
1 'polypeptide(L)' 'MRVARIDMAFRDRCADKLVPLNKCRRASFFLPWKCEEERHAYEKCEYLEYKLRVAKASAARQEA' A
#
# COMPACT_ATOMS: atom_id res chain seq x y z
N MET A 1 8.05 -7.80 -7.57
CA MET A 1 6.66 -8.25 -7.32
C MET A 1 6.54 -9.77 -7.20
N ARG A 2 6.77 -10.56 -8.27
CA ARG A 2 6.63 -12.04 -8.24
C ARG A 2 7.59 -12.74 -7.28
N VAL A 3 8.85 -12.27 -7.22
CA VAL A 3 9.88 -12.82 -6.31
C VAL A 3 9.50 -12.69 -4.83
N ALA A 4 8.75 -11.65 -4.47
CA ALA A 4 8.33 -11.39 -3.10
C ALA A 4 7.03 -12.11 -2.70
N ARG A 5 6.47 -12.96 -3.58
CA ARG A 5 5.23 -13.73 -3.36
C ARG A 5 4.07 -12.88 -2.80
N ILE A 6 3.87 -11.71 -3.39
CA ILE A 6 2.77 -10.79 -3.03
C ILE A 6 1.47 -11.32 -3.65
N ASP A 7 0.39 -11.36 -2.85
CA ASP A 7 -0.95 -11.71 -3.33
C ASP A 7 -1.43 -10.74 -4.42
N MET A 8 -2.33 -11.19 -5.29
CA MET A 8 -2.79 -10.37 -6.43
C MET A 8 -3.43 -9.05 -5.99
N ALA A 9 -4.13 -9.02 -4.85
CA ALA A 9 -4.79 -7.81 -4.36
C ALA A 9 -3.79 -6.68 -4.05
N PHE A 10 -2.58 -7.01 -3.59
CA PHE A 10 -1.56 -6.04 -3.19
C PHE A 10 -0.49 -5.79 -4.26
N ARG A 11 -0.78 -6.10 -5.53
CA ARG A 11 0.10 -5.82 -6.68
C ARG A 11 -0.27 -4.49 -7.32
N ASP A 12 -0.36 -3.47 -6.51
CA ASP A 12 -0.72 -2.12 -6.89
C ASP A 12 0.55 -1.25 -7.09
N ARG A 13 0.38 0.08 -7.21
CA ARG A 13 1.49 1.01 -7.38
C ARG A 13 2.32 1.19 -6.11
N CYS A 14 1.78 0.88 -4.93
CA CYS A 14 2.41 1.06 -3.62
C CYS A 14 3.11 -0.18 -3.07
N ALA A 15 3.12 -1.28 -3.83
CA ALA A 15 3.72 -2.55 -3.40
C ALA A 15 5.26 -2.50 -3.23
N ASP A 16 5.94 -1.45 -3.72
CA ASP A 16 7.36 -1.19 -3.40
C ASP A 16 7.59 -1.03 -1.89
N LYS A 17 6.64 -0.42 -1.18
CA LYS A 17 6.69 -0.18 0.28
C LYS A 17 6.22 -1.38 1.10
N LEU A 18 5.37 -2.22 0.51
CA LEU A 18 4.88 -3.43 1.17
C LEU A 18 5.98 -4.50 1.36
N VAL A 19 6.94 -4.57 0.44
CA VAL A 19 8.08 -5.50 0.54
C VAL A 19 8.94 -5.25 1.79
N PRO A 20 9.47 -4.03 2.05
CA PRO A 20 10.22 -3.76 3.27
C PRO A 20 9.38 -3.90 4.53
N LEU A 21 8.10 -3.50 4.51
CA LEU A 21 7.19 -3.71 5.65
C LEU A 21 7.05 -5.19 6.01
N ASN A 22 6.86 -6.06 5.02
CA ASN A 22 6.74 -7.50 5.26
C ASN A 22 8.07 -8.13 5.72
N LYS A 23 9.21 -7.60 5.28
CA LYS A 23 10.53 -8.01 5.81
C LYS A 23 10.66 -7.61 7.28
N CYS A 24 10.32 -6.37 7.63
CA CYS A 24 10.34 -5.88 9.01
C CYS A 24 9.41 -6.72 9.91
N ARG A 25 8.16 -6.95 9.47
CA ARG A 25 7.17 -7.77 10.19
C ARG A 25 7.66 -9.19 10.46
N ARG A 26 8.31 -9.85 9.49
CA ARG A 26 8.87 -11.18 9.69
C ARG A 26 10.05 -11.17 10.66
N ALA A 27 10.90 -10.14 10.62
CA ALA A 27 12.04 -10.01 11.53
C ALA A 27 11.61 -9.67 12.97
N SER A 28 10.53 -8.91 13.14
CA SER A 28 10.01 -8.48 14.44
C SER A 28 8.87 -9.34 14.98
N PHE A 29 8.60 -10.51 14.39
CA PHE A 29 7.48 -11.39 14.75
C PHE A 29 6.12 -10.67 14.78
N PHE A 30 5.90 -9.73 13.86
CA PHE A 30 4.65 -8.97 13.70
C PHE A 30 4.28 -8.13 14.93
N LEU A 31 5.27 -7.71 15.72
CA LEU A 31 5.04 -6.80 16.84
C LEU A 31 4.52 -5.44 16.33
N PRO A 32 3.44 -4.90 16.93
CA PRO A 32 2.75 -3.73 16.40
C PRO A 32 3.55 -2.42 16.51
N TRP A 33 4.51 -2.32 17.43
CA TRP A 33 5.27 -1.09 17.71
C TRP A 33 6.63 -0.98 16.99
N LYS A 34 7.07 -2.01 16.26
CA LYS A 34 8.46 -2.11 15.75
C LYS A 34 8.65 -1.69 14.29
N CYS A 35 7.59 -1.57 13.50
CA CYS A 35 7.61 -1.30 12.05
C CYS A 35 6.63 -0.17 11.67
N GLU A 36 6.52 0.86 12.51
CA GLU A 36 5.53 1.91 12.35
C GLU A 36 5.84 2.83 11.17
N GLU A 37 7.11 3.17 10.95
CA GLU A 37 7.54 4.03 9.84
C GLU A 37 7.24 3.42 8.47
N GLU A 38 7.60 2.15 8.26
CA GLU A 38 7.33 1.44 7.01
C GLU A 38 5.83 1.23 6.80
N ARG A 39 5.08 1.02 7.90
CA ARG A 39 3.62 0.93 7.86
C ARG A 39 3.02 2.25 7.42
N HIS A 40 3.41 3.35 8.05
CA HIS A 40 2.90 4.68 7.73
C HIS A 40 3.26 5.08 6.29
N ALA A 41 4.46 4.76 5.83
CA ALA A 41 4.87 5.01 4.45
C ALA A 41 3.99 4.26 3.43
N TYR A 42 3.64 3.00 3.72
CA TYR A 42 2.72 2.21 2.88
C TYR A 42 1.30 2.79 2.91
N GLU A 43 0.76 3.07 4.09
CA GLU A 43 -0.59 3.65 4.27
C GLU A 43 -0.73 5.02 3.59
N LYS A 44 0.30 5.87 3.66
CA LYS A 44 0.32 7.16 2.98
C LYS A 44 0.23 6.99 1.46
N CYS A 45 0.90 5.99 0.89
CA CYS A 45 0.85 5.73 -0.54
C CYS A 45 -0.56 5.28 -0.98
N GLU A 46 -1.14 4.32 -0.26
CA GLU A 46 -2.52 3.84 -0.50
C GLU A 46 -3.54 4.98 -0.41
N TYR A 47 -3.37 5.89 0.55
CA TYR A 47 -4.24 7.06 0.70
C TYR A 47 -4.16 8.02 -0.51
N LEU A 48 -2.97 8.24 -1.06
CA LEU A 48 -2.80 9.06 -2.26
C LEU A 48 -3.42 8.38 -3.49
N GLU A 49 -3.25 7.06 -3.61
CA GLU A 49 -3.85 6.27 -4.69
C GLU A 49 -5.38 6.30 -4.63
N TYR A 50 -5.95 6.16 -3.42
CA TYR A 50 -7.38 6.32 -3.18
C TYR A 50 -7.90 7.70 -3.60
N LYS A 51 -7.21 8.79 -3.23
CA LYS A 51 -7.59 10.15 -3.63
C LYS A 51 -7.64 10.32 -5.15
N LEU A 52 -6.67 9.75 -5.86
CA LEU A 52 -6.66 9.76 -7.33
C LEU A 52 -7.86 9.00 -7.90
N ARG A 53 -8.22 7.85 -7.32
CA ARG A 53 -9.41 7.10 -7.73
C ARG A 53 -10.70 7.86 -7.47
N VAL A 54 -10.82 8.54 -6.32
CA VAL A 54 -11.98 9.37 -6.02
C VAL A 54 -12.11 10.53 -7.01
N ALA A 55 -11.01 11.22 -7.32
CA ALA A 55 -11.00 12.31 -8.29
C ALA A 55 -11.41 11.82 -9.70
N LYS A 56 -10.94 10.64 -10.11
CA LYS A 56 -11.35 10.01 -11.37
C LYS A 56 -12.85 9.66 -11.37
N ALA A 57 -13.36 9.13 -10.26
CA ALA A 57 -14.77 8.78 -10.12
C ALA A 57 -15.67 10.03 -10.10
N SER A 58 -15.24 11.13 -9.48
CA SER A 58 -16.00 12.38 -9.49
C SER A 58 -16.04 13.03 -10.87
N ALA A 59 -14.93 13.01 -11.63
CA ALA A 59 -14.89 13.50 -13.00
C ALA A 59 -15.86 12.71 -13.90
N ALA A 60 -15.80 11.37 -13.84
CA ALA A 60 -16.70 10.51 -14.60
C ALA A 60 -18.19 10.70 -14.25
N ARG A 61 -18.52 11.12 -13.02
CA ARG A 61 -19.89 11.45 -12.60
C ARG A 61 -20.37 12.81 -13.11
N GLN A 62 -19.47 13.76 -13.35
CA GLN A 62 -19.81 15.09 -13.90
C GLN A 62 -19.97 15.07 -15.42
N GLU A 63 -19.35 14.11 -16.08
CA GLU A 63 -19.44 13.91 -17.54
C GLU A 63 -20.69 13.11 -17.99
N ALA A 64 -21.42 12.52 -17.04
CA ALA A 64 -22.63 11.72 -17.28
C ALA A 64 -23.91 12.52 -16.97
#